data_AF-A0A3P5XSR0-F1
#
_entry.id   AF-A0A3P5XSR0-F1
#
_cell.length_a   1.000
_cell.length_b   1.000
_cell.length_c   1.000
_cell.angle_alpha   90.00
_cell.angle_beta   90.00
_cell.angle_gamma   90.00
#
_symmetry.space_group_name_H-M   'P 1'
#
loop_
_entity.id
_entity.type
_entity.pdbx_description
1 polymer ?
#
loop_
_entity_poly.entity_id
_entity_poly.type
_entity_poly.pdbx_seq_one_letter_code
_entity_poly.pdbx_strand_id
1 'polypeptide(L)'
;MEDPDSGLPVYAIDTLEVLVAALSHPEAGSGRLNAEIERRAKEDAVARRLMTVPGIGPLIATAIAALAPPPETFRKARDFAAWLGLVPRQHSM
;
A
#
# COMPACT_ATOMS: atom_id res chain seq x y z
N MET A 1 -41.72 -14.95 -11.75
CA MET A 1 -41.32 -14.78 -13.16
C MET A 1 -39.89 -15.26 -13.22
N GLU A 2 -39.73 -16.50 -13.64
CA GLU A 2 -38.50 -17.30 -13.54
C GLU A 2 -37.90 -17.32 -14.95
N ASP A 3 -36.66 -16.86 -15.09
CA ASP A 3 -35.93 -16.89 -16.36
C ASP A 3 -35.37 -18.32 -16.57
N PRO A 4 -35.80 -19.04 -17.61
CA PRO A 4 -35.46 -20.44 -17.83
C PRO A 4 -34.02 -20.67 -18.34
N ASP A 5 -33.21 -19.63 -18.55
CA ASP A 5 -31.85 -19.74 -19.09
C ASP A 5 -30.73 -19.71 -18.03
N SER A 6 -31.09 -19.50 -16.75
CA SER A 6 -30.12 -19.63 -15.66
C SER A 6 -30.13 -21.07 -15.16
N GLY A 7 -29.34 -21.94 -15.81
CA GLY A 7 -29.16 -23.37 -15.47
C GLY A 7 -28.54 -23.65 -14.10
N LEU A 8 -28.67 -22.73 -13.15
CA LEU A 8 -28.15 -22.82 -11.79
C LEU A 8 -29.31 -22.95 -10.80
N PRO A 9 -29.32 -23.99 -9.95
CA PRO A 9 -30.30 -24.12 -8.88
C PRO A 9 -30.30 -22.93 -7.92
N VAL A 10 -31.46 -22.59 -7.34
CA VAL A 10 -31.62 -21.46 -6.40
C VAL A 10 -30.62 -21.52 -5.23
N TYR A 11 -30.35 -22.71 -4.68
CA TYR A 11 -29.35 -22.87 -3.61
C TYR A 11 -27.92 -22.52 -4.03
N ALA A 12 -27.59 -22.66 -5.32
CA ALA A 12 -26.29 -22.29 -5.87
C ALA A 12 -26.19 -20.77 -5.99
N ILE A 13 -27.29 -20.09 -6.36
CA ILE A 13 -27.34 -18.62 -6.39
C ILE A 13 -27.14 -18.05 -4.98
N ASP A 14 -27.87 -18.55 -3.99
CA ASP A 14 -27.71 -18.09 -2.59
C ASP A 14 -26.27 -18.26 -2.09
N THR A 15 -25.66 -19.40 -2.40
CA THR A 15 -24.26 -19.68 -2.03
C THR A 15 -23.29 -18.74 -2.76
N LEU A 16 -23.53 -18.48 -4.05
CA LEU A 16 -22.72 -17.57 -4.85
C LEU A 16 -22.83 -16.13 -4.36
N GLU A 17 -24.02 -15.67 -3.94
CA GLU A 17 -24.21 -14.35 -3.37
C GLU A 17 -23.37 -14.15 -2.09
N VAL A 18 -23.34 -15.15 -1.20
CA VAL A 18 -22.50 -15.10 0.00
C VAL A 18 -21.01 -15.05 -0.37
N LEU A 19 -20.57 -15.83 -1.35
CA LEU A 19 -19.17 -15.83 -1.80
C LEU A 19 -18.77 -14.50 -2.45
N VAL A 20 -19.65 -13.90 -3.27
CA VAL A 20 -19.45 -12.59 -3.87
C VAL A 20 -19.38 -11.49 -2.80
N ALA A 21 -20.26 -11.54 -1.80
CA ALA A 21 -20.25 -10.60 -0.68
C ALA A 21 -18.97 -10.72 0.16
N ALA A 22 -18.48 -11.95 0.39
CA ALA A 22 -17.23 -12.21 1.10
C ALA A 22 -15.99 -11.69 0.33
N LEU A 23 -15.98 -11.82 -1.00
CA LEU A 23 -14.91 -11.30 -1.86
C LEU A 23 -14.95 -9.78 -2.02
N SER A 24 -16.12 -9.14 -1.80
CA SER A 24 -16.28 -7.69 -1.93
C SER A 24 -15.88 -6.91 -0.67
N HIS A 25 -15.92 -7.55 0.50
CA HIS A 25 -15.59 -6.92 1.78
C HIS A 25 -14.14 -6.42 1.92
N PRO A 26 -13.10 -7.14 1.43
CA PRO A 26 -11.70 -6.71 1.54
C PRO A 26 -11.41 -5.41 0.77
N GLU A 27 -12.04 -5.20 -0.38
CA GLU A 27 -11.79 -4.06 -1.26
C GLU A 27 -12.15 -2.71 -0.61
N ALA A 28 -13.21 -2.68 0.19
CA ALA A 28 -13.64 -1.47 0.90
C ALA A 28 -12.73 -1.08 2.09
N GLY A 29 -11.94 -2.02 2.62
CA GLY A 29 -10.95 -1.76 3.66
C GLY A 29 -9.69 -1.10 3.12
N SER A 30 -9.20 -1.61 1.98
CA SER A 30 -7.99 -1.12 1.29
C SER A 30 -8.11 0.34 0.87
N GLY A 31 -9.26 0.74 0.31
CA GLY A 31 -9.50 2.13 -0.10
C GLY A 31 -9.49 3.12 1.07
N ARG A 32 -10.09 2.76 2.21
CA ARG A 32 -10.12 3.61 3.41
C ARG A 32 -8.73 3.80 4.02
N LEU A 33 -7.96 2.73 4.14
CA LEU A 33 -6.59 2.81 4.65
C LEU A 33 -5.70 3.65 3.72
N ASN A 34 -5.82 3.46 2.40
CA ASN A 34 -5.06 4.25 1.44
C ASN A 34 -5.40 5.75 1.53
N ALA A 35 -6.68 6.09 1.65
CA ALA A 35 -7.11 7.48 1.85
C ALA A 35 -6.55 8.11 3.14
N GLU A 36 -6.50 7.34 4.24
CA GLU A 36 -5.91 7.80 5.49
C GLU A 36 -4.39 7.98 5.39
N ILE A 37 -3.69 7.09 4.69
CA ILE A 37 -2.26 7.22 4.41
C ILE A 37 -2.00 8.48 3.57
N GLU A 38 -2.80 8.71 2.53
CA GLU A 38 -2.69 9.92 1.70
C GLU A 38 -2.93 11.20 2.51
N ARG A 39 -3.93 11.20 3.39
CA ARG A 39 -4.23 12.33 4.27
C ARG A 39 -3.05 12.63 5.19
N ARG A 40 -2.53 11.63 5.91
CA ARG A 40 -1.37 11.78 6.80
C ARG A 40 -0.12 12.22 6.05
N ALA A 41 0.15 11.66 4.88
CA ALA A 41 1.29 12.03 4.05
C ALA A 41 1.24 13.50 3.61
N LYS A 42 0.04 14.07 3.41
CA LYS A 42 -0.17 15.49 3.06
C LYS A 42 -0.04 16.43 4.28
N GLU A 43 -0.31 15.94 5.47
CA GLU A 43 -0.20 16.74 6.71
C GLU A 43 1.24 16.78 7.26
N ASP A 44 2.03 15.74 6.98
CA ASP A 44 3.42 15.64 7.42
C ASP A 44 4.38 16.37 6.44
N ALA A 45 5.15 17.33 6.97
CA ALA A 45 6.09 18.12 6.17
C ALA A 45 7.27 17.31 5.61
N VAL A 46 7.74 16.30 6.34
CA VAL A 46 8.81 15.39 5.90
C VAL A 46 8.27 14.48 4.79
N ALA A 47 7.11 13.87 5.00
CA ALA A 47 6.47 13.02 4.00
C ALA A 47 6.17 13.79 2.71
N ARG A 48 5.65 15.02 2.80
CA ARG A 48 5.45 15.91 1.63
C ARG A 48 6.74 16.15 0.85
N ARG A 49 7.85 16.37 1.55
CA ARG A 49 9.15 16.61 0.91
C ARG A 49 9.71 15.33 0.29
N LEU A 50 9.50 14.18 0.92
CA LEU A 50 9.90 12.89 0.37
C LEU A 50 9.13 12.55 -0.91
N MET A 51 7.82 12.87 -0.97
CA MET A 51 6.99 12.65 -2.16
C MET A 51 7.40 13.49 -3.38
N THR A 52 8.29 14.48 -3.25
CA THR A 52 8.82 15.19 -4.43
C THR A 52 9.90 14.39 -5.16
N VAL A 53 10.41 13.32 -4.56
CA VAL A 53 11.38 12.42 -5.19
C VAL A 53 10.63 11.47 -6.14
N PRO A 54 11.05 11.36 -7.42
CA PRO A 54 10.44 10.44 -8.36
C PRO A 54 10.42 9.00 -7.81
N GLY A 55 9.24 8.36 -7.84
CA GLY A 55 9.04 7.00 -7.33
C GLY A 55 8.70 6.91 -5.84
N ILE A 56 8.69 8.02 -5.08
CA ILE A 56 8.25 8.02 -3.68
C ILE A 56 6.79 8.49 -3.58
N GLY A 57 5.87 7.54 -3.36
CA GLY A 57 4.45 7.82 -3.11
C GLY A 57 4.10 8.00 -1.63
N PRO A 58 2.83 8.32 -1.30
CA PRO A 58 2.34 8.57 0.07
C PRO A 58 2.65 7.45 1.05
N LEU A 59 2.51 6.18 0.62
CA LEU A 59 2.82 5.01 1.45
C LEU A 59 4.29 4.97 1.85
N ILE A 60 5.19 5.07 0.87
CA ILE A 60 6.63 5.00 1.09
C ILE A 60 7.09 6.22 1.90
N ALA A 61 6.60 7.41 1.58
CA ALA A 61 6.92 8.64 2.30
C ALA A 61 6.49 8.58 3.77
N THR A 62 5.27 8.09 4.05
CA THR A 62 4.77 7.92 5.41
C THR A 62 5.57 6.87 6.17
N ALA A 63 5.92 5.75 5.53
CA ALA A 63 6.73 4.70 6.14
C ALA A 63 8.13 5.22 6.50
N ILE A 64 8.78 5.96 5.59
CA ILE A 64 10.08 6.58 5.87
C ILE A 64 9.95 7.60 7.00
N ALA A 65 8.96 8.50 6.97
CA ALA A 65 8.78 9.49 8.02
C ALA A 65 8.54 8.87 9.40
N ALA A 66 7.84 7.74 9.46
CA ALA A 66 7.51 7.05 10.71
C ALA A 66 8.60 6.11 11.23
N LEU A 67 9.37 5.48 10.33
CA LEU A 67 10.28 4.37 10.66
C LEU A 67 11.76 4.68 10.43
N ALA A 68 12.08 5.77 9.73
CA ALA A 68 13.47 6.12 9.49
C ALA A 68 14.18 6.41 10.82
N PRO A 69 15.39 5.85 11.02
CA PRO A 69 16.28 6.27 12.08
C PRO A 69 16.55 7.79 11.99
N PRO A 70 16.93 8.43 13.12
CA PRO A 70 17.38 9.82 13.12
C PRO A 70 18.48 10.01 12.05
N PRO A 71 18.46 11.13 11.29
CA PRO A 71 19.36 11.34 10.17
C PRO A 71 20.85 11.27 10.56
N GLU A 72 21.18 11.57 11.82
CA GLU A 72 22.52 11.48 12.40
C GLU A 72 23.05 10.05 12.46
N THR A 73 22.17 9.04 12.39
CA THR A 73 22.53 7.62 12.31
C THR A 73 23.19 7.29 10.96
N PHE A 74 22.93 8.08 9.93
CA PHE A 74 23.48 7.87 8.60
C PHE A 74 24.71 8.75 8.38
N ARG A 75 25.88 8.13 8.21
CA ARG A 75 27.14 8.87 7.99
C ARG A 75 27.17 9.55 6.62
N LYS A 76 26.52 8.97 5.60
CA LYS A 76 26.40 9.53 4.24
C LYS A 76 25.05 9.18 3.63
N ALA A 77 24.63 9.93 2.60
CA ALA A 77 23.40 9.67 1.85
C ALA A 77 23.33 8.25 1.27
N ARG A 78 24.49 7.64 0.95
CA ARG A 78 24.58 6.25 0.49
C ARG A 78 24.15 5.25 1.58
N ASP A 79 24.40 5.55 2.85
CA ASP A 79 24.04 4.66 3.96
C ASP A 79 22.52 4.65 4.16
N PHE A 80 21.87 5.80 3.97
CA PHE A 80 20.41 5.90 3.91
C PHE A 80 19.83 5.13 2.70
N ALA A 81 20.41 5.30 1.50
CA ALA A 81 20.00 4.56 0.32
C ALA A 81 20.19 3.04 0.49
N ALA A 82 21.23 2.61 1.21
CA ALA A 82 21.45 1.20 1.55
C ALA A 82 20.40 0.67 2.53
N TRP A 83 19.99 1.46 3.53
CA TRP A 83 18.88 1.13 4.43
C TRP A 83 17.55 1.00 3.66
N LEU A 84 17.33 1.83 2.65
CA LEU A 84 16.18 1.72 1.73
C LEU A 84 16.29 0.54 0.74
N GLY A 85 17.41 -0.19 0.71
CA GLY A 85 17.65 -1.26 -0.26
C GLY A 85 17.92 -0.79 -1.69
N LEU A 86 18.20 0.50 -1.90
CA LEU A 86 18.42 1.13 -3.21
C LEU A 86 19.88 1.04 -3.69
N VAL A 87 20.80 0.59 -2.84
CA VAL A 87 22.21 0.41 -3.22
C VAL A 87 22.44 -1.06 -3.58
N PRO A 88 22.81 -1.38 -4.84
CA PRO A 88 23.17 -2.75 -5.20
C PRO A 88 24.36 -3.21 -4.36
N ARG A 89 24.31 -4.47 -3.91
CA ARG A 89 25.39 -5.09 -3.12
C ARG A 89 26.67 -5.05 -3.95
N GLN A 90 27.58 -4.15 -3.58
CA GLN A 90 28.95 -4.18 -4.09
C GLN A 90 29.60 -5.46 -3.57
N HIS A 91 29.64 -6.48 -4.41
CA HIS A 91 30.53 -7.62 -4.22
C HIS A 91 31.95 -7.06 -4.27
N SER A 92 32.63 -7.03 -3.12
CA SER A 92 34.08 -6.86 -3.11
C SER A 92 34.67 -7.96 -4.00
N MET A 93 35.49 -7.53 -4.96
CA MET A 93 36.28 -8.40 -5.83
C MET A 93 37.05 -9.44 -5.03
#